data_AF-A0A7S2EYB8-F1
#
_entry.id   AF-A0A7S2EYB8-F1
#
_cell.length_a   1.000
_cell.length_b   1.000
_cell.length_c   1.000
_cell.angle_alpha   90.00
_cell.angle_beta   90.00
_cell.angle_gamma   90.00
#
_symmetry.space_group_name_H-M   'P 1'
#
loop_
_entity.id
_entity.type
_entity.pdbx_description
1 polymer ?
#
loop_
_entity_poly.entity_id
_entity_poly.type
_entity_poly.pdbx_seq_one_letter_code
_entity_poly.pdbx_strand_id
1 'polypeptide(L)'
;FTDPDDGINEGLRDRLRGLIGTRRSGGSGPEYEEFLVEMEQRGVDFLSEFNVLAFDCLFFVSKAIECDLAQGGDARGTSLLDCILNSTHDGLTGTISLDENGDRQLLGTPLDLVNFRSSNQLDRGEQSFTFDAVGTYTERAAGDESDPIEEDESTVIVWPDGSNKVPDFPSVFDPPSQTYEKYTDPEVLVFIVLLFLLSLITLLITAIVLYSITNTVIKSTGIVYNLTILFGVFMGCYVIYPFIEKPSDELCAWRPWVAIVFFVIEGTLVAKQLFIWFTHWRRSADEKKSLLTIDYPWWVTIAAVSILLA
;
A
#
# COMPACT_ATOMS: atom_id res chain seq x y z
N PHE A 1 -13.04 -1.73 31.52
CA PHE A 1 -12.97 -0.57 30.60
C PHE A 1 -13.86 0.57 31.08
N THR A 2 -13.79 0.90 32.37
CA THR A 2 -14.51 2.01 32.97
C THR A 2 -13.61 2.53 34.07
N ASP A 3 -12.81 3.53 33.74
CA ASP A 3 -12.39 4.49 34.75
C ASP A 3 -13.65 5.28 35.11
N PRO A 4 -14.11 5.29 36.37
CA PRO A 4 -15.33 5.99 36.74
C PRO A 4 -15.26 7.51 36.53
N ASP A 5 -14.05 8.06 36.35
CA ASP A 5 -13.84 9.52 36.19
C ASP A 5 -13.47 9.95 34.76
N ASP A 6 -13.07 9.03 33.88
CA ASP A 6 -12.76 9.32 32.48
C ASP A 6 -13.84 8.69 31.59
N GLY A 7 -14.73 9.54 31.08
CA GLY A 7 -15.71 9.19 30.06
C GLY A 7 -15.04 8.32 28.99
N ILE A 8 -15.62 7.15 28.73
CA ILE A 8 -14.96 6.12 27.91
C ILE A 8 -14.49 6.74 26.60
N ASN A 9 -13.18 6.68 26.36
CA ASN A 9 -12.50 7.32 25.23
C ASN A 9 -13.23 6.98 23.92
N GLU A 10 -14.07 7.92 23.47
CA GLU A 10 -14.91 7.77 22.28
C GLU A 10 -14.03 7.46 21.05
N GLY A 11 -12.82 8.06 21.01
CA GLY A 11 -11.84 7.79 19.97
C GLY A 11 -11.30 6.35 19.97
N LEU A 12 -11.19 5.68 21.12
CA LEU A 12 -10.85 4.25 21.16
C LEU A 12 -12.05 3.41 20.69
N ARG A 13 -13.26 3.75 21.13
CA ARG A 13 -14.48 3.02 20.75
C ARG A 13 -14.74 3.06 19.26
N ASP A 14 -14.62 4.23 18.64
CA ASP A 14 -14.81 4.39 17.19
C ASP A 14 -13.77 3.62 16.39
N ARG A 15 -12.55 3.46 16.93
CA ARG A 15 -11.50 2.63 16.32
C ARG A 15 -11.74 1.12 16.46
N LEU A 16 -12.55 0.69 17.43
CA LEU A 16 -12.90 -0.71 17.63
C LEU A 16 -14.14 -1.12 16.82
N ARG A 17 -14.92 -0.17 16.28
CA ARG A 17 -16.07 -0.47 15.41
C ARG A 17 -15.62 -1.26 14.20
N GLY A 18 -16.42 -2.25 13.81
CA GLY A 18 -16.10 -3.11 12.69
C GLY A 18 -15.03 -4.16 12.98
N LEU A 19 -14.57 -4.28 14.24
CA LEU A 19 -13.80 -5.46 14.64
C LEU A 19 -14.64 -6.70 14.46
N ILE A 20 -14.05 -7.70 13.82
CA ILE A 20 -14.62 -9.02 13.67
C ILE A 20 -13.84 -9.96 14.57
N GLY A 21 -14.57 -10.78 15.32
CA GLY A 21 -14.02 -11.83 16.16
C GLY A 21 -14.72 -13.15 15.88
N THR A 22 -14.19 -14.19 16.50
CA THR A 22 -14.83 -15.48 16.58
C THR A 22 -15.00 -15.84 18.05
N ARG A 23 -16.09 -16.54 18.37
CA ARG A 23 -16.23 -17.24 19.66
C ARG A 23 -16.76 -18.65 19.39
N ARG A 24 -16.57 -19.56 20.33
CA ARG A 24 -17.21 -20.88 20.21
C ARG A 24 -18.72 -20.68 20.30
N SER A 25 -19.49 -21.33 19.43
CA SER A 25 -20.91 -21.43 19.69
C SER A 25 -21.10 -22.20 21.00
N GLY A 26 -22.02 -21.75 21.85
CA GLY A 26 -22.30 -22.42 23.13
C GLY A 26 -22.82 -23.85 22.96
N GLY A 27 -23.23 -24.22 21.75
CA GLY A 27 -24.04 -25.37 21.42
C GLY A 27 -25.32 -24.93 20.71
N SER A 28 -26.04 -25.88 20.11
CA SER A 28 -27.34 -25.62 19.48
C SER A 28 -28.20 -26.87 19.46
N GLY A 29 -29.51 -26.69 19.29
CA GLY A 29 -30.48 -27.78 19.20
C GLY A 29 -31.16 -28.14 20.52
N PRO A 30 -32.14 -29.05 20.49
CA PRO A 30 -33.07 -29.26 21.60
C PRO A 30 -32.40 -29.82 22.86
N GLU A 31 -31.38 -30.68 22.73
CA GLU A 31 -30.65 -31.23 23.89
C GLU A 31 -29.81 -30.16 24.60
N TYR A 32 -29.22 -29.24 23.84
CA TYR A 32 -28.50 -28.10 24.39
C TYR A 32 -29.44 -27.15 25.13
N GLU A 33 -30.59 -26.83 24.54
CA GLU A 33 -31.61 -26.00 25.19
C GLU A 33 -32.16 -26.64 26.47
N GLU A 34 -32.38 -27.96 26.48
CA GLU A 34 -32.79 -28.69 27.69
C GLU A 34 -31.70 -28.65 28.77
N PHE A 35 -30.45 -28.86 28.39
CA PHE A 35 -29.30 -28.69 29.30
C PHE A 35 -29.25 -27.27 29.88
N LEU A 36 -29.46 -26.25 29.05
CA LEU A 36 -29.53 -24.86 29.52
C LEU A 36 -30.65 -24.69 30.53
N VAL A 37 -31.87 -25.17 30.26
CA VAL A 37 -32.98 -25.07 31.22
C VAL A 37 -32.66 -25.80 32.54
N GLU A 38 -32.05 -26.98 32.49
CA GLU A 38 -31.71 -27.76 33.68
C GLU A 38 -30.69 -27.06 34.57
N MET A 39 -29.63 -26.49 33.98
CA MET A 39 -28.61 -25.76 34.74
C MET A 39 -29.17 -24.49 35.40
N GLU A 40 -30.24 -23.90 34.85
CA GLU A 40 -30.82 -22.62 35.29
C GLU A 40 -31.63 -22.86 36.54
N GLN A 41 -32.41 -23.94 36.50
CA GLN A 41 -33.13 -24.45 37.65
C GLN A 41 -32.19 -24.82 38.81
N ARG A 42 -30.94 -25.16 38.52
CA ARG A 42 -29.90 -25.45 39.52
C ARG A 42 -29.16 -24.21 40.04
N GLY A 43 -29.46 -23.03 39.49
CA GLY A 43 -28.81 -21.77 39.89
C GLY A 43 -27.32 -21.73 39.53
N VAL A 44 -26.89 -22.50 38.53
CA VAL A 44 -25.53 -22.43 38.00
C VAL A 44 -25.46 -21.25 37.04
N ASP A 45 -24.53 -20.33 37.29
CA ASP A 45 -24.36 -19.15 36.44
C ASP A 45 -23.84 -19.56 35.05
N PHE A 46 -24.60 -19.20 34.00
CA PHE A 46 -24.40 -19.62 32.61
C PHE A 46 -23.29 -18.91 31.87
N LEU A 47 -22.71 -17.89 32.48
CA LEU A 47 -21.78 -17.00 31.78
C LEU A 47 -20.46 -17.68 31.40
N SER A 48 -20.28 -18.95 31.70
CA SER A 48 -19.10 -19.73 31.37
C SER A 48 -19.41 -20.77 30.29
N GLU A 49 -19.05 -20.46 29.04
CA GLU A 49 -19.00 -21.41 27.90
C GLU A 49 -18.26 -22.71 28.26
N PHE A 50 -17.39 -22.69 29.28
CA PHE A 50 -16.67 -23.86 29.77
C PHE A 50 -17.55 -24.91 30.45
N ASN A 51 -18.74 -24.57 30.94
CA ASN A 51 -19.62 -25.54 31.61
C ASN A 51 -20.11 -26.61 30.63
N VAL A 52 -20.48 -26.19 29.42
CA VAL A 52 -20.95 -27.09 28.35
C VAL A 52 -19.79 -27.97 27.88
N LEU A 53 -18.59 -27.38 27.73
CA LEU A 53 -17.38 -28.13 27.37
C LEU A 53 -17.02 -29.16 28.45
N ALA A 54 -17.15 -28.83 29.73
CA ALA A 54 -16.87 -29.77 30.82
C ALA A 54 -17.87 -30.95 30.81
N PHE A 55 -19.13 -30.69 30.48
CA PHE A 55 -20.14 -31.72 30.30
C PHE A 55 -19.75 -32.67 29.15
N ASP A 56 -19.44 -32.11 27.99
CA ASP A 56 -19.00 -32.86 26.82
C ASP A 56 -17.74 -33.70 27.10
N CYS A 57 -16.77 -33.16 27.85
CA CYS A 57 -15.57 -33.91 28.27
C CYS A 57 -15.91 -35.13 29.11
N LEU A 58 -16.87 -35.04 30.05
CA LEU A 58 -17.26 -36.17 30.89
C LEU A 58 -17.90 -37.30 30.07
N PHE A 59 -18.77 -36.95 29.11
CA PHE A 59 -19.38 -37.92 28.21
C PHE A 59 -18.35 -38.55 27.29
N PHE A 60 -17.46 -37.75 26.73
CA PHE A 60 -16.37 -38.21 25.87
C PHE A 60 -15.46 -39.21 26.58
N VAL A 61 -15.00 -38.89 27.80
CA VAL A 61 -14.17 -39.80 28.61
C VAL A 61 -14.93 -41.08 28.96
N SER A 62 -16.22 -40.97 29.31
CA SER A 62 -17.05 -42.15 29.61
C SER A 62 -17.15 -43.08 28.40
N LYS A 63 -17.32 -42.53 27.20
CA LYS A 63 -17.33 -43.31 25.95
C LYS A 63 -15.99 -43.96 25.63
N ALA A 64 -14.89 -43.26 25.88
CA ALA A 64 -13.55 -43.84 25.71
C ALA A 64 -13.31 -45.01 26.68
N ILE A 65 -13.79 -44.93 27.93
CA ILE A 65 -13.72 -46.03 28.90
C ILE A 65 -14.59 -47.22 28.45
N GLU A 66 -15.79 -46.98 27.92
CA GLU A 66 -16.63 -48.04 27.35
C GLU A 66 -15.90 -48.77 26.19
N CYS A 67 -15.24 -48.01 25.31
CA CYS A 67 -14.40 -48.54 24.24
C CYS A 67 -13.25 -49.39 24.78
N ASP A 68 -12.51 -48.89 25.78
CA ASP A 68 -11.38 -49.59 26.38
C ASP A 68 -11.79 -50.93 27.01
N LEU A 69 -12.87 -50.91 27.78
CA LEU A 69 -13.44 -52.11 28.40
C LEU A 69 -13.89 -53.14 27.35
N ALA A 70 -14.46 -52.67 26.23
CA ALA A 70 -14.87 -53.54 25.13
C ALA A 70 -13.67 -54.20 24.41
N GLN A 71 -12.50 -53.55 24.41
CA GLN A 71 -11.24 -54.08 23.87
C GLN A 71 -10.49 -55.00 24.84
N GLY A 72 -11.03 -55.21 26.06
CA GLY A 72 -10.43 -56.04 27.10
C GLY A 72 -9.49 -55.29 28.05
N GLY A 73 -9.33 -53.98 27.84
CA GLY A 73 -8.51 -53.07 28.65
C GLY A 73 -7.02 -53.43 28.66
N ASP A 74 -6.20 -52.46 29.05
CA ASP A 74 -4.80 -52.72 29.37
C ASP A 74 -4.37 -52.02 30.67
N ALA A 75 -3.35 -52.58 31.32
CA ALA A 75 -2.83 -52.01 32.57
C ALA A 75 -1.92 -50.78 32.34
N ARG A 76 -1.63 -50.42 31.09
CA ARG A 76 -0.66 -49.38 30.71
C ARG A 76 -1.33 -48.07 30.27
N GLY A 77 -2.66 -48.07 30.10
CA GLY A 77 -3.45 -46.98 29.57
C GLY A 77 -3.31 -46.77 28.05
N THR A 78 -2.63 -47.67 27.32
CA THR A 78 -2.40 -47.47 25.88
C THR A 78 -3.67 -47.68 25.06
N SER A 79 -4.45 -48.70 25.37
CA SER A 79 -5.76 -48.95 24.76
C SER A 79 -6.77 -47.83 25.07
N LEU A 80 -6.75 -47.27 26.28
CA LEU A 80 -7.59 -46.12 26.62
C LEU A 80 -7.19 -44.88 25.82
N LEU A 81 -5.89 -44.60 25.68
CA LEU A 81 -5.41 -43.49 24.87
C LEU A 81 -5.81 -43.67 23.39
N ASP A 82 -5.68 -44.87 22.84
CA ASP A 82 -6.11 -45.19 21.48
C ASP A 82 -7.63 -45.00 21.32
N CYS A 83 -8.43 -45.40 22.31
CA CYS A 83 -9.88 -45.15 22.32
C CYS A 83 -10.21 -43.66 22.39
N ILE A 84 -9.48 -42.87 23.20
CA ILE A 84 -9.63 -41.41 23.28
C ILE A 84 -9.37 -40.78 21.91
N LEU A 85 -8.22 -41.07 21.28
CA LEU A 85 -7.80 -40.44 20.03
C LEU A 85 -8.65 -40.86 18.82
N ASN A 86 -9.19 -42.08 18.81
CA ASN A 86 -9.98 -42.60 17.69
C ASN A 86 -11.50 -42.51 17.90
N SER A 87 -11.96 -41.95 19.02
CA SER A 87 -13.39 -41.79 19.27
C SER A 87 -13.94 -40.52 18.65
N THR A 88 -15.18 -40.61 18.17
CA THR A 88 -15.96 -39.47 17.70
C THR A 88 -17.31 -39.53 18.39
N HIS A 89 -17.75 -38.39 18.94
CA HIS A 89 -18.97 -38.32 19.72
C HIS A 89 -19.72 -37.02 19.46
N ASP A 90 -21.03 -37.10 19.23
CA ASP A 90 -21.89 -35.94 19.16
C ASP A 90 -22.24 -35.49 20.59
N GLY A 91 -21.67 -34.35 20.99
CA GLY A 91 -21.94 -33.69 22.27
C GLY A 91 -22.84 -32.46 22.09
N LEU A 92 -23.06 -31.74 23.19
CA LEU A 92 -23.89 -30.54 23.20
C LEU A 92 -23.28 -29.40 22.38
N THR A 93 -21.96 -29.38 22.22
CA THR A 93 -21.24 -28.42 21.39
C THR A 93 -20.91 -28.94 19.99
N GLY A 94 -21.64 -29.96 19.52
CA GLY A 94 -21.43 -30.59 18.21
C GLY A 94 -20.54 -31.83 18.27
N THR A 95 -20.07 -32.29 17.10
CA THR A 95 -19.22 -33.47 17.00
C THR A 95 -17.83 -33.19 17.60
N ILE A 96 -17.39 -34.09 18.49
CA ILE A 96 -16.13 -34.04 19.22
C ILE A 96 -15.23 -35.16 18.70
N SER A 97 -14.10 -34.78 18.13
CA SER A 97 -12.97 -35.65 17.81
C SER A 97 -11.66 -34.95 18.20
N LEU A 98 -10.61 -35.73 18.42
CA LEU A 98 -9.28 -35.22 18.72
C LEU A 98 -8.36 -35.44 17.51
N ASP A 99 -7.44 -34.50 17.29
CA ASP A 99 -6.37 -34.68 16.32
C ASP A 99 -5.22 -35.52 16.91
N GLU A 100 -4.16 -35.70 16.12
CA GLU A 100 -2.97 -36.44 16.53
C GLU A 100 -2.20 -35.82 17.73
N ASN A 101 -2.46 -34.54 18.04
CA ASN A 101 -1.88 -33.82 19.17
C ASN A 101 -2.78 -33.86 20.41
N GLY A 102 -3.99 -34.42 20.30
CA GLY A 102 -5.00 -34.40 21.36
C GLY A 102 -5.80 -33.10 21.43
N ASP A 103 -5.69 -32.23 20.41
CA ASP A 103 -6.50 -31.02 20.30
C ASP A 103 -7.86 -31.36 19.71
N ARG A 104 -8.93 -30.74 20.24
CA ARG A 104 -10.27 -30.92 19.67
C ARG A 104 -10.34 -30.34 18.26
N GLN A 105 -10.66 -31.17 17.29
CA GLN A 105 -10.96 -30.74 15.93
C GLN A 105 -12.25 -29.93 15.92
N LEU A 106 -12.27 -28.81 15.19
CA LEU A 106 -13.46 -27.98 15.04
C LEU A 106 -14.31 -28.40 13.83
N LEU A 107 -13.99 -29.53 13.19
CA LEU A 107 -14.71 -30.07 12.05
C LEU A 107 -16.19 -30.25 12.41
N GLY A 108 -17.09 -29.53 11.72
CA GLY A 108 -18.53 -29.59 12.02
C GLY A 108 -18.96 -28.90 13.32
N THR A 109 -18.04 -28.30 14.09
CA THR A 109 -18.38 -27.48 15.26
C THR A 109 -18.53 -26.01 14.84
N PRO A 110 -19.72 -25.40 14.95
CA PRO A 110 -19.92 -24.02 14.53
C PRO A 110 -19.20 -23.04 15.47
N LEU A 111 -18.58 -22.02 14.89
CA LEU A 111 -18.06 -20.83 15.57
C LEU A 111 -18.97 -19.65 15.26
N ASP A 112 -19.34 -18.87 16.26
CA ASP A 112 -20.04 -17.61 15.99
C ASP A 112 -19.04 -16.59 15.45
N LEU A 113 -19.37 -16.01 14.30
CA LEU A 113 -18.75 -14.79 13.82
C LEU A 113 -19.41 -13.63 14.55
N VAL A 114 -18.62 -12.80 15.23
CA VAL A 114 -19.12 -11.65 15.99
C VAL A 114 -18.57 -10.35 15.43
N ASN A 115 -19.40 -9.32 15.34
CA ASN A 115 -19.01 -7.99 14.90
C ASN A 115 -19.20 -7.00 16.06
N PHE A 116 -18.16 -6.24 16.37
CA PHE A 116 -18.23 -5.17 17.36
C PHE A 116 -18.95 -3.97 16.76
N ARG A 117 -20.18 -3.74 17.21
CA ARG A 117 -21.00 -2.62 16.75
C ARG A 117 -21.53 -1.79 17.92
N SER A 118 -21.78 -0.52 17.63
CA SER A 118 -22.63 0.29 18.49
C SER A 118 -24.05 -0.22 18.29
N SER A 119 -24.66 -0.83 19.31
CA SER A 119 -26.07 -1.18 19.18
C SER A 119 -26.89 0.12 19.19
N ASN A 120 -27.93 0.16 18.35
CA ASN A 120 -28.87 1.28 18.38
C ASN A 120 -29.50 1.33 19.77
N GLN A 121 -29.50 2.53 20.35
CA GLN A 121 -30.15 2.94 21.59
C GLN A 121 -30.90 1.82 22.32
N LEU A 122 -30.39 1.39 23.48
CA LEU A 122 -31.29 0.93 24.53
C LEU A 122 -32.35 2.03 24.72
N ASP A 123 -33.62 1.67 24.97
CA ASP A 123 -34.83 2.53 25.07
C ASP A 123 -34.72 3.76 26.02
N ARG A 124 -33.54 4.03 26.58
CA ARG A 124 -33.20 5.15 27.46
C ARG A 124 -32.09 6.07 26.94
N GLY A 125 -31.67 5.92 25.67
CA GLY A 125 -30.63 6.76 25.07
C GLY A 125 -29.19 6.39 25.46
N GLU A 126 -29.00 5.23 26.09
CA GLU A 126 -27.69 4.68 26.41
C GLU A 126 -27.18 3.85 25.22
N GLN A 127 -26.01 4.23 24.69
CA GLN A 127 -25.32 3.43 23.68
C GLN A 127 -24.62 2.28 24.39
N SER A 128 -25.09 1.04 24.14
CA SER A 128 -24.37 -0.16 24.53
C SER A 128 -23.49 -0.61 23.37
N PHE A 129 -22.29 -1.09 23.70
CA PHE A 129 -21.38 -1.67 22.72
C PHE A 129 -21.28 -3.15 23.01
N THR A 130 -21.69 -3.97 22.05
CA THR A 130 -21.73 -5.42 22.18
C THR A 130 -21.09 -6.07 20.95
N PHE A 131 -20.54 -7.27 21.18
CA PHE A 131 -20.21 -8.18 20.10
C PHE A 131 -21.48 -8.94 19.76
N ASP A 132 -22.04 -8.64 18.60
CA ASP A 132 -23.26 -9.28 18.13
C ASP A 132 -22.91 -10.34 17.10
N ALA A 133 -23.58 -11.50 17.18
CA ALA A 133 -23.42 -12.56 16.19
C ALA A 133 -23.93 -12.09 14.82
N VAL A 134 -23.13 -12.31 13.79
CA VAL A 134 -23.41 -11.92 12.38
C VAL A 134 -23.41 -13.12 11.42
N GLY A 135 -23.09 -14.30 11.94
CA GLY A 135 -23.10 -15.54 11.20
C GLY A 135 -22.39 -16.64 11.96
N THR A 136 -22.34 -17.82 11.36
CA THR A 136 -21.62 -18.98 11.88
C THR A 136 -20.59 -19.45 10.87
N TYR A 137 -19.42 -19.85 11.36
CA TYR A 137 -18.37 -20.49 10.58
C TYR A 137 -18.25 -21.95 11.01
N THR A 138 -18.30 -22.87 10.06
CA THR A 138 -18.10 -24.29 10.33
C THR A 138 -16.87 -24.79 9.57
N GLU A 139 -15.89 -25.32 10.29
CA GLU A 139 -14.70 -25.90 9.67
C GLU A 139 -15.06 -27.18 8.90
N ARG A 140 -14.45 -27.34 7.73
CA ARG A 140 -14.76 -28.41 6.77
C ARG A 140 -13.66 -29.44 6.63
N ALA A 141 -14.09 -30.63 6.23
CA ALA A 141 -13.19 -31.62 5.64
C ALA A 141 -12.58 -31.08 4.33
N ALA A 142 -11.32 -31.42 4.07
CA ALA A 142 -10.67 -31.11 2.81
C ALA A 142 -11.46 -31.72 1.64
N GLY A 143 -11.91 -30.87 0.70
CA GLY A 143 -12.66 -31.29 -0.50
C GLY A 143 -14.17 -31.03 -0.47
N ASP A 144 -14.71 -30.45 0.60
CA ASP A 144 -16.10 -29.99 0.66
C ASP A 144 -16.23 -28.53 0.15
N GLU A 145 -17.04 -28.32 -0.90
CA GLU A 145 -17.20 -27.04 -1.62
C GLU A 145 -18.31 -26.12 -1.05
N SER A 146 -18.99 -26.50 0.03
CA SER A 146 -20.33 -25.99 0.38
C SER A 146 -20.47 -24.61 1.09
N ASP A 147 -19.79 -23.48 0.82
CA ASP A 147 -19.86 -22.21 1.62
C ASP A 147 -19.74 -22.30 3.18
N PRO A 148 -18.54 -22.12 3.79
CA PRO A 148 -18.27 -22.45 5.20
C PRO A 148 -18.86 -21.46 6.20
N ILE A 149 -19.54 -20.44 5.69
CA ILE A 149 -20.12 -19.35 6.44
C ILE A 149 -21.61 -19.35 6.15
N GLU A 150 -22.42 -19.53 7.18
CA GLU A 150 -23.84 -19.25 7.13
C GLU A 150 -24.05 -17.84 7.68
N GLU A 151 -24.40 -16.90 6.80
CA GLU A 151 -24.74 -15.54 7.20
C GLU A 151 -26.12 -15.52 7.87
N ASP A 152 -26.23 -14.82 8.99
CA ASP A 152 -27.53 -14.54 9.59
C ASP A 152 -28.20 -13.41 8.79
N GLU A 153 -29.27 -13.71 8.06
CA GLU A 153 -30.01 -12.74 7.24
C GLU A 153 -30.51 -11.53 8.05
N SER A 154 -30.56 -11.65 9.38
CA SER A 154 -31.03 -10.59 10.29
C SER A 154 -29.93 -9.63 10.77
N THR A 155 -28.63 -9.97 10.62
CA THR A 155 -27.52 -9.19 11.17
C THR A 155 -26.37 -9.01 10.17
N VAL A 156 -26.30 -7.81 9.59
CA VAL A 156 -25.24 -7.46 8.64
C VAL A 156 -23.99 -6.95 9.37
N ILE A 157 -22.81 -7.36 8.89
CA ILE A 157 -21.50 -6.81 9.31
C ILE A 157 -21.47 -5.31 9.02
N VAL A 158 -21.10 -4.50 10.02
CA VAL A 158 -20.97 -3.05 9.88
C VAL A 158 -19.51 -2.65 10.06
N TRP A 159 -18.99 -1.91 9.08
CA TRP A 159 -17.61 -1.42 9.07
C TRP A 159 -17.48 -0.07 9.77
N PRO A 160 -16.25 0.41 10.06
CA PRO A 160 -16.05 1.70 10.75
C PRO A 160 -16.70 2.89 10.04
N ASP A 161 -16.85 2.83 8.71
CA ASP A 161 -17.51 3.85 7.88
C ASP A 161 -19.05 3.79 7.94
N GLY A 162 -19.61 2.85 8.70
CA GLY A 162 -21.04 2.59 8.83
C GLY A 162 -21.64 1.85 7.62
N SER A 163 -20.81 1.44 6.66
CA SER A 163 -21.26 0.65 5.53
C SER A 163 -21.26 -0.84 5.85
N ASN A 164 -22.03 -1.58 5.05
CA ASN A 164 -22.04 -3.05 5.07
C ASN A 164 -21.13 -3.62 3.95
N LYS A 165 -20.34 -2.77 3.30
CA LYS A 165 -19.46 -3.17 2.21
C LYS A 165 -18.09 -3.47 2.80
N VAL A 166 -17.57 -4.67 2.53
CA VAL A 166 -16.18 -5.00 2.85
C VAL A 166 -15.29 -3.89 2.28
N PRO A 167 -14.48 -3.20 3.09
CA PRO A 167 -13.61 -2.15 2.61
C PRO A 167 -12.73 -2.71 1.51
N ASP A 168 -12.67 -1.99 0.39
CA ASP A 168 -11.70 -2.30 -0.64
C ASP A 168 -10.32 -2.13 0.01
N PHE A 169 -9.65 -3.24 0.30
CA PHE A 169 -8.24 -3.18 0.61
C PHE A 169 -7.58 -2.65 -0.65
N PRO A 170 -6.95 -1.45 -0.63
CA PRO A 170 -6.21 -0.99 -1.78
C PRO A 170 -5.24 -2.11 -2.11
N SER A 171 -5.38 -2.69 -3.30
CA SER A 171 -4.50 -3.77 -3.66
C SER A 171 -3.10 -3.20 -3.52
N VAL A 172 -2.23 -3.87 -2.77
CA VAL A 172 -0.82 -3.45 -2.61
C VAL A 172 -0.13 -3.33 -4.00
N PHE A 173 -0.82 -3.78 -5.05
CA PHE A 173 -0.45 -3.78 -6.46
C PHE A 173 -1.11 -2.72 -7.33
N ASP A 174 -2.01 -1.86 -6.83
CA ASP A 174 -2.44 -0.70 -7.62
C ASP A 174 -1.30 0.32 -7.56
N PRO A 175 -0.49 0.46 -8.64
CA PRO A 175 0.55 1.46 -8.63
C PRO A 175 -0.13 2.81 -8.38
N PRO A 176 0.46 3.69 -7.55
CA PRO A 176 -0.09 5.03 -7.34
C PRO A 176 -0.38 5.62 -8.71
N SER A 177 -1.60 6.15 -8.89
CA SER A 177 -2.05 6.68 -10.17
C SER A 177 -1.00 7.67 -10.70
N GLN A 178 -0.19 7.23 -11.66
CA GLN A 178 0.84 8.08 -12.23
C GLN A 178 0.13 9.11 -13.11
N THR A 179 0.05 10.34 -12.62
CA THR A 179 -0.43 11.47 -13.41
C THR A 179 0.71 11.96 -14.29
N TYR A 180 0.56 11.81 -15.60
CA TYR A 180 1.46 12.40 -16.59
C TYR A 180 0.88 13.73 -17.06
N GLU A 181 1.74 14.72 -17.25
CA GLU A 181 1.41 15.97 -17.93
C GLU A 181 0.99 15.69 -19.38
N LYS A 182 -0.10 16.31 -19.81
CA LYS A 182 -0.67 16.16 -21.15
C LYS A 182 -0.40 17.40 -21.98
N TYR A 183 -0.35 17.26 -23.31
CA TYR A 183 -0.29 18.42 -24.22
C TYR A 183 -1.49 19.37 -24.10
N THR A 184 -2.59 18.89 -23.51
CA THR A 184 -3.79 19.69 -23.24
C THR A 184 -3.66 20.59 -22.02
N ASP A 185 -2.65 20.35 -21.17
CA ASP A 185 -2.50 21.10 -19.93
C ASP A 185 -1.98 22.52 -20.25
N PRO A 186 -2.60 23.57 -19.67
CA PRO A 186 -2.34 24.95 -20.08
C PRO A 186 -0.89 25.37 -19.85
N GLU A 187 -0.26 24.84 -18.80
CA GLU A 187 1.13 25.12 -18.45
C GLU A 187 2.09 24.54 -19.51
N VAL A 188 1.84 23.30 -19.93
CA VAL A 188 2.58 22.62 -20.99
C VAL A 188 2.43 23.38 -22.32
N LEU A 189 1.21 23.84 -22.65
CA LEU A 189 0.95 24.58 -23.87
C LEU A 189 1.70 25.92 -23.91
N VAL A 190 1.68 26.68 -22.81
CA VAL A 190 2.45 27.94 -22.69
C VAL A 190 3.94 27.65 -22.89
N PHE A 191 4.44 26.60 -22.25
CA PHE A 191 5.84 26.21 -22.33
C PHE A 191 6.27 25.82 -23.76
N ILE A 192 5.45 25.03 -24.47
CA ILE A 192 5.67 24.66 -25.88
C ILE A 192 5.70 25.90 -26.79
N VAL A 193 4.79 26.85 -26.59
CA VAL A 193 4.75 28.09 -27.39
C VAL A 193 6.04 28.90 -27.18
N LEU A 194 6.52 29.00 -25.94
CA LEU A 194 7.78 29.70 -25.64
C LEU A 194 8.99 29.02 -26.29
N LEU A 195 9.09 27.69 -26.22
CA LEU A 195 10.14 26.93 -26.89
C LEU A 195 10.09 27.07 -28.42
N PHE A 196 8.89 27.09 -28.99
CA PHE A 196 8.70 27.32 -30.42
C PHE A 196 9.21 28.71 -30.82
N LEU A 197 8.86 29.76 -30.08
CA LEU A 197 9.35 31.13 -30.32
C LEU A 197 10.89 31.21 -30.18
N LEU A 198 11.47 30.54 -29.18
CA LEU A 198 12.92 30.49 -29.00
C LEU A 198 13.63 29.80 -30.19
N SER A 199 13.05 28.73 -30.72
CA SER A 199 13.61 28.04 -31.90
C SER A 199 13.57 28.94 -33.14
N LEU A 200 12.50 29.73 -33.36
CA LEU A 200 12.43 30.72 -34.43
C LEU A 200 13.47 31.83 -34.29
N ILE A 201 13.66 32.34 -33.07
CA ILE A 201 14.70 33.34 -32.78
C ILE A 201 16.10 32.76 -33.09
N THR A 202 16.33 31.51 -32.72
CA THR A 202 17.62 30.82 -32.96
C THR A 202 17.88 30.64 -34.46
N LEU A 203 16.86 30.27 -35.23
CA LEU A 203 16.95 30.21 -36.69
C LEU A 203 17.22 31.58 -37.33
N LEU A 204 16.56 32.62 -36.84
CA LEU A 204 16.79 33.99 -37.31
C LEU A 204 18.24 34.45 -37.04
N ILE A 205 18.75 34.21 -35.84
CA ILE A 205 20.15 34.51 -35.49
C ILE A 205 21.10 33.72 -36.38
N THR A 206 20.81 32.45 -36.64
CA THR A 206 21.59 31.60 -37.55
C THR A 206 21.64 32.20 -38.95
N ALA A 207 20.51 32.66 -39.48
CA ALA A 207 20.45 33.33 -40.78
C ALA A 207 21.28 34.63 -40.79
N ILE A 208 21.23 35.43 -39.72
CA ILE A 208 22.02 36.66 -39.58
C ILE A 208 23.53 36.34 -39.56
N VAL A 209 23.95 35.30 -38.84
CA VAL A 209 25.35 34.86 -38.77
C VAL A 209 25.85 34.40 -40.14
N LEU A 210 25.04 33.61 -40.85
CA LEU A 210 25.36 33.15 -42.21
C LEU A 210 25.43 34.31 -43.21
N TYR A 211 24.50 35.27 -43.12
CA TYR A 211 24.53 36.47 -43.95
C TYR A 211 25.76 37.33 -43.66
N SER A 212 26.18 37.40 -42.39
CA SER A 212 27.28 38.24 -41.92
C SER A 212 28.64 37.54 -41.91
N ILE A 213 28.79 36.43 -42.66
CA ILE A 213 30.01 35.60 -42.67
C ILE A 213 31.28 36.36 -43.09
N THR A 214 31.11 37.46 -43.83
CA THR A 214 32.21 38.32 -44.29
C THR A 214 32.68 39.30 -43.21
N ASN A 215 31.90 39.51 -42.15
CA ASN A 215 32.26 40.40 -41.05
C ASN A 215 33.46 39.83 -40.27
N THR A 216 34.49 40.65 -40.10
CA THR A 216 35.75 40.27 -39.43
C THR A 216 35.55 39.73 -38.02
N VAL A 217 34.54 40.23 -37.29
CA VAL A 217 34.23 39.78 -35.92
C VAL A 217 33.65 38.36 -35.88
N ILE A 218 32.76 38.03 -36.82
CA ILE A 218 32.16 36.68 -36.89
C ILE A 218 33.20 35.69 -37.42
N LYS A 219 34.04 36.13 -38.36
CA LYS A 219 35.13 35.31 -38.89
C LYS A 219 36.17 34.98 -37.82
N SER A 220 36.51 35.92 -36.92
CA SER A 220 37.53 35.70 -35.88
C SER A 220 37.09 34.75 -34.77
N THR A 221 35.79 34.70 -34.46
CA THR A 221 35.22 33.77 -33.46
C THR A 221 35.05 32.33 -33.98
N GLY A 222 35.13 32.14 -35.30
CA GLY A 222 35.01 30.83 -35.95
C GLY A 222 33.56 30.51 -36.29
N ILE A 223 33.22 30.56 -37.58
CA ILE A 223 31.86 30.35 -38.08
C ILE A 223 31.32 28.98 -37.69
N VAL A 224 32.14 27.94 -37.81
CA VAL A 224 31.76 26.57 -37.41
C VAL A 224 31.39 26.53 -35.93
N TYR A 225 32.13 27.23 -35.06
CA TYR A 225 31.86 27.27 -33.63
C TYR A 225 30.51 27.92 -33.34
N ASN A 226 30.24 29.10 -33.92
CA ASN A 226 28.96 29.80 -33.76
C ASN A 226 27.77 28.97 -34.26
N LEU A 227 27.90 28.34 -35.43
CA LEU A 227 26.85 27.48 -35.98
C LEU A 227 26.61 26.23 -35.11
N THR A 228 27.67 25.67 -34.52
CA THR A 228 27.54 24.50 -33.63
C THR A 228 26.80 24.87 -32.34
N ILE A 229 27.07 26.04 -31.74
CA ILE A 229 26.32 26.54 -30.57
C ILE A 229 24.85 26.73 -30.93
N LEU A 230 24.56 27.45 -32.02
CA LEU A 230 23.18 27.73 -32.43
C LEU A 230 22.40 26.44 -32.74
N PHE A 231 23.08 25.44 -33.32
CA PHE A 231 22.50 24.11 -33.49
C PHE A 231 22.20 23.41 -32.16
N GLY A 232 23.12 23.48 -31.18
CA GLY A 232 22.90 22.94 -29.84
C GLY A 232 21.69 23.57 -29.14
N VAL A 233 21.60 24.91 -29.13
CA VAL A 233 20.46 25.64 -28.56
C VAL A 233 19.15 25.29 -29.27
N PHE A 234 19.18 25.20 -30.60
CA PHE A 234 18.01 24.78 -31.38
C PHE A 234 17.55 23.38 -31.00
N MET A 235 18.46 22.41 -30.89
CA MET A 235 18.14 21.05 -30.44
C MET A 235 17.65 21.02 -28.98
N GLY A 236 18.20 21.88 -28.11
CA GLY A 236 17.77 22.05 -26.72
C GLY A 236 16.29 22.39 -26.59
N CYS A 237 15.74 23.16 -27.53
CA CYS A 237 14.31 23.49 -27.57
C CYS A 237 13.41 22.25 -27.73
N TYR A 238 13.96 21.13 -28.22
CA TYR A 238 13.20 19.90 -28.46
C TYR A 238 13.41 18.82 -27.40
N VAL A 239 14.32 19.02 -26.44
CA VAL A 239 14.64 18.03 -25.38
C VAL A 239 13.42 17.70 -24.52
N ILE A 240 12.49 18.64 -24.35
CA ILE A 240 11.37 18.50 -23.41
C ILE A 240 10.18 17.74 -24.01
N TYR A 241 9.99 17.77 -25.33
CA TYR A 241 8.86 17.11 -25.99
C TYR A 241 8.72 15.61 -25.66
N PRO A 242 9.80 14.81 -25.63
CA PRO A 242 9.70 13.40 -25.27
C PRO A 242 9.29 13.14 -23.81
N PHE A 243 9.31 14.16 -22.94
CA PHE A 243 8.93 14.05 -21.53
C PHE A 243 7.47 14.43 -21.26
N ILE A 244 6.76 14.94 -22.27
CA ILE A 244 5.33 15.24 -22.21
C ILE A 244 4.55 13.97 -22.61
N GLU A 245 3.45 13.69 -21.92
CA GLU A 245 2.64 12.47 -22.01
C GLU A 245 3.29 11.19 -21.44
N LYS A 246 2.48 10.13 -21.45
CA LYS A 246 2.89 8.78 -21.07
C LYS A 246 4.02 8.31 -21.99
N PRO A 247 5.15 7.83 -21.43
CA PRO A 247 6.25 7.33 -22.23
C PRO A 247 5.81 6.15 -23.11
N SER A 248 6.06 6.26 -24.42
CA SER A 248 6.06 5.12 -25.34
C SER A 248 7.48 4.57 -25.48
N ASP A 249 7.61 3.32 -25.92
CA ASP A 249 8.92 2.68 -26.12
C ASP A 249 9.80 3.48 -27.09
N GLU A 250 9.20 4.07 -28.12
CA GLU A 250 9.86 4.93 -29.10
C GLU A 250 10.40 6.22 -28.45
N LEU A 251 9.58 6.89 -27.62
CA LEU A 251 10.00 8.09 -26.92
C LEU A 251 11.10 7.80 -25.90
N CYS A 252 11.00 6.67 -25.19
CA CYS A 252 12.03 6.22 -24.25
C CYS A 252 13.37 5.97 -24.95
N ALA A 253 13.36 5.36 -26.14
CA ALA A 253 14.57 5.16 -26.92
C ALA A 253 15.17 6.50 -27.39
N TRP A 254 14.33 7.48 -27.72
CA TRP A 254 14.76 8.79 -28.24
C TRP A 254 15.30 9.75 -27.17
N ARG A 255 14.71 9.76 -25.96
CA ARG A 255 15.08 10.64 -24.83
C ARG A 255 16.60 10.79 -24.60
N PRO A 256 17.38 9.71 -24.43
CA PRO A 256 18.82 9.84 -24.15
C PRO A 256 19.56 10.47 -25.32
N TRP A 257 19.16 10.22 -26.57
CA TRP A 257 19.85 10.78 -27.74
C TRP A 257 19.70 12.30 -27.83
N VAL A 258 18.49 12.82 -27.62
CA VAL A 258 18.26 14.27 -27.67
C VAL A 258 19.01 14.98 -26.54
N ALA A 259 18.95 14.41 -25.33
CA ALA A 259 19.67 14.95 -24.18
C ALA A 259 21.20 14.91 -24.40
N ILE A 260 21.75 13.79 -24.89
CA ILE A 260 23.20 13.66 -25.15
C ILE A 260 23.65 14.67 -26.21
N VAL A 261 22.91 14.82 -27.31
CA VAL A 261 23.28 15.79 -28.37
C VAL A 261 23.33 17.20 -27.79
N PHE A 262 22.34 17.58 -26.98
CA PHE A 262 22.31 18.88 -26.31
C PHE A 262 23.49 19.05 -25.34
N PHE A 263 23.64 18.15 -24.35
CA PHE A 263 24.66 18.27 -23.32
C PHE A 263 26.09 18.14 -23.85
N VAL A 264 26.34 17.27 -24.83
CA VAL A 264 27.67 17.13 -25.42
C VAL A 264 28.03 18.37 -26.22
N ILE A 265 27.13 18.88 -27.06
CA ILE A 265 27.40 20.05 -27.87
C ILE A 265 27.56 21.28 -26.98
N GLU A 266 26.55 21.60 -26.18
CA GLU A 266 26.58 22.83 -25.37
C GLU A 266 27.63 22.74 -24.26
N GLY A 267 27.69 21.62 -23.54
CA GLY A 267 28.64 21.42 -22.45
C GLY A 267 30.10 21.51 -22.92
N THR A 268 30.45 20.89 -24.05
CA THR A 268 31.85 20.97 -24.55
C THR A 268 32.19 22.36 -25.09
N LEU A 269 31.24 23.06 -25.72
CA LEU A 269 31.46 24.40 -26.27
C LEU A 269 31.56 25.45 -25.16
N VAL A 270 30.72 25.36 -24.13
CA VAL A 270 30.79 26.18 -22.92
C VAL A 270 32.09 25.91 -22.17
N ALA A 271 32.45 24.63 -21.96
CA ALA A 271 33.71 24.27 -21.31
C ALA A 271 34.93 24.81 -22.06
N LYS A 272 34.93 24.74 -23.39
CA LYS A 272 35.99 25.31 -24.23
C LYS A 272 36.05 26.83 -24.10
N GLN A 273 34.90 27.50 -24.08
CA GLN A 273 34.84 28.96 -23.93
C GLN A 273 35.35 29.40 -22.56
N LEU A 274 34.95 28.69 -21.50
CA LEU A 274 35.45 28.88 -20.16
C LEU A 274 36.96 28.65 -20.09
N PHE A 275 37.48 27.60 -20.73
CA PHE A 275 38.92 27.34 -20.78
C PHE A 275 39.71 28.46 -21.47
N ILE A 276 39.23 28.95 -22.62
CA ILE A 276 39.83 30.09 -23.32
C ILE A 276 39.79 31.34 -22.43
N TRP A 277 38.67 31.57 -21.76
CA TRP A 277 38.51 32.68 -20.82
C TRP A 277 39.49 32.57 -19.64
N PHE A 278 39.59 31.40 -19.00
CA PHE A 278 40.51 31.16 -17.88
C PHE A 278 41.96 31.31 -18.28
N THR A 279 42.35 30.81 -19.46
CA THR A 279 43.73 30.95 -19.96
C THR A 279 44.08 32.39 -20.28
N HIS A 280 43.15 33.16 -20.87
CA HIS A 280 43.34 34.59 -21.09
C HIS A 280 43.39 35.36 -19.77
N TRP A 281 42.47 35.08 -18.84
CA TRP A 281 42.44 35.71 -17.52
C TRP A 281 43.74 35.45 -16.75
N ARG A 282 44.25 34.21 -16.77
CA ARG A 282 45.52 33.84 -16.14
C ARG A 282 46.71 34.58 -16.76
N ARG A 283 46.80 34.65 -18.09
CA ARG A 283 47.85 35.43 -18.77
C ARG A 283 47.76 36.91 -18.41
N SER A 284 46.57 37.49 -18.41
CA SER A 284 46.37 38.88 -18.00
C SER A 284 46.68 39.11 -16.52
N ALA A 285 46.44 38.14 -15.64
CA ALA A 285 46.83 38.23 -14.23
C ALA A 285 48.35 38.16 -14.03
N ASP A 286 49.04 37.31 -14.81
CA ASP A 286 50.50 37.22 -14.82
C ASP A 286 51.15 38.49 -15.41
N GLU A 287 50.56 39.08 -16.46
CA GLU A 287 50.99 40.37 -17.02
C GLU A 287 50.67 41.54 -16.08
N LYS A 288 49.51 41.53 -15.40
CA LYS A 288 49.09 42.55 -14.41
C LYS A 288 49.86 42.50 -13.08
N LYS A 289 50.71 41.50 -12.84
CA LYS A 289 51.76 41.62 -11.79
C LYS A 289 52.78 42.72 -12.12
N SER A 290 52.78 43.26 -13.34
CA SER A 290 53.60 44.41 -13.73
C SER A 290 52.84 45.75 -13.86
N LEU A 291 51.51 45.76 -13.99
CA LEU A 291 50.70 47.00 -14.12
C LEU A 291 49.26 46.79 -13.64
N LEU A 292 48.83 47.66 -12.72
CA LEU A 292 47.51 47.66 -12.06
C LEU A 292 46.32 47.78 -13.05
N THR A 293 45.23 47.13 -12.66
CA THR A 293 43.80 47.42 -12.97
C THR A 293 43.34 47.36 -14.43
N ILE A 294 42.66 46.26 -14.79
CA ILE A 294 41.55 46.29 -15.76
C ILE A 294 40.38 45.56 -15.10
N ASP A 295 39.27 46.27 -14.90
CA ASP A 295 37.98 45.76 -14.48
C ASP A 295 37.41 44.84 -15.55
N TYR A 296 37.20 43.56 -15.19
CA TYR A 296 36.47 42.62 -16.04
C TYR A 296 35.10 42.34 -15.44
N PRO A 297 34.05 42.12 -16.27
CA PRO A 297 32.70 42.05 -15.78
C PRO A 297 32.41 40.67 -15.18
N TRP A 298 32.32 40.61 -13.86
CA TRP A 298 32.01 39.43 -13.04
C TRP A 298 30.66 38.76 -13.37
N TRP A 299 29.76 39.45 -14.06
CA TRP A 299 28.45 38.90 -14.48
C TRP A 299 28.56 37.79 -15.53
N VAL A 300 29.64 37.74 -16.31
CA VAL A 300 29.89 36.64 -17.28
C VAL A 300 30.11 35.30 -16.55
N THR A 301 30.78 35.34 -15.40
CA THR A 301 31.02 34.17 -14.55
C THR A 301 29.73 33.67 -13.90
N ILE A 302 28.87 34.60 -13.46
CA ILE A 302 27.58 34.27 -12.87
C ILE A 302 26.65 33.64 -13.92
N ALA A 303 26.58 34.19 -15.14
CA ALA A 303 25.77 33.61 -16.20
C ALA A 303 26.21 32.18 -16.57
N ALA A 304 27.52 31.92 -16.63
CA ALA A 304 28.04 30.59 -16.91
C ALA A 304 27.76 29.57 -15.79
N VAL A 305 27.79 30.00 -14.53
CA VAL A 305 27.47 29.14 -13.37
C VAL A 305 25.96 28.89 -13.27
N SER A 306 25.13 29.89 -13.59
CA SER A 306 23.67 29.74 -13.59
C SER A 306 23.16 28.78 -14.67
N ILE A 307 23.81 28.69 -15.83
CA ILE A 307 23.47 27.72 -16.90
C ILE A 307 23.90 26.30 -16.53
N LEU A 308 24.91 26.14 -15.66
CA LEU A 308 25.36 24.83 -15.17
C LEU A 308 24.55 24.30 -13.98
N LEU A 309 23.79 25.17 -13.30
CA LEU A 309 23.00 24.83 -12.10
C LEU A 309 21.48 24.73 -12.38
N ALA A 310 21.02 25.17 -13.54
CA ALA A 310 19.63 25.06 -14.00
C ALA A 310 19.48 23.82 -14.90
#